data_AF-A0A7X6V6X8-F1
#
_entry.id   AF-A0A7X6V6X8-F1
#
_cell.length_a   1.000
_cell.length_b   1.000
_cell.length_c   1.000
_cell.angle_alpha   90.00
_cell.angle_beta   90.00
_cell.angle_gamma   90.00
#
_symmetry.space_group_name_H-M   'P 1'
#
loop_
_entity.id
_entity.type
_entity.pdbx_description
1 polymer ?
#
loop_
_entity_poly.entity_id
_entity_poly.type
_entity_poly.pdbx_seq_one_letter_code
_entity_poly.pdbx_strand_id
1 'polypeptide(L)'
;MSRAGAYVGYTIMLCYSGRHYYAGVLMRALGFKRKIKDGDKGVEGDDAVSVLAARTLLLSFIGFVIILSWMCQSWVIAIFYSLLLVILYLVISRIVCESGIPFIQCNWEPGPILVKLLGPAAMGPKALTFSLWSNGILAQDPRESLMPYVATGIKLSEDVNIKLRRMFFVIVAAVVLAMTVAFLSSTYSLYNYKSTTDSWAALYTPQMYLDQAARSFSFMEAVGELKTSAEASPLGRLKLIRSAPMETRYFFYGAIAVLAFTILRYRFSKFPLHPLLFLAVGTYPSSGTWCSFLIGWSIKQLVVRFGGGGVYNKMKPLFVGIIAGELVMVGITLFMDFFYFFMYNTPAPIKYNLMPG
;
A
#
# COMPACT_ATOMS: atom_id res chain seq x y z
N MET A 1 7.80 -9.52 10.69
CA MET A 1 6.93 -10.63 10.24
C MET A 1 5.52 -10.58 10.81
N SER A 2 5.33 -10.27 12.09
CA SER A 2 3.99 -10.16 12.70
C SER A 2 3.04 -9.23 11.95
N ARG A 3 3.49 -8.05 11.52
CA ARG A 3 2.65 -7.11 10.74
C ARG A 3 2.11 -7.72 9.44
N ALA A 4 2.93 -8.46 8.70
CA ALA A 4 2.48 -9.12 7.48
C ALA A 4 1.33 -10.10 7.75
N GLY A 5 1.48 -10.92 8.79
CA GLY A 5 0.42 -11.82 9.22
C GLY A 5 -0.82 -11.07 9.71
N ALA A 6 -0.64 -9.96 10.43
CA ALA A 6 -1.71 -9.09 10.89
C ALA A 6 -2.53 -8.52 9.71
N TYR A 7 -1.89 -8.11 8.61
CA TYR A 7 -2.55 -7.65 7.40
C TYR A 7 -3.36 -8.76 6.71
N VAL A 8 -2.80 -9.97 6.63
CA VAL A 8 -3.52 -11.14 6.09
C VAL A 8 -4.71 -11.47 6.98
N GLY A 9 -4.54 -11.52 8.30
CA GLY A 9 -5.62 -11.75 9.27
C GLY A 9 -6.72 -10.69 9.19
N TYR A 10 -6.35 -9.41 9.07
CA TYR A 10 -7.32 -8.33 8.88
C TYR A 10 -8.09 -8.48 7.56
N THR A 11 -7.42 -8.85 6.47
CA THR A 11 -8.07 -9.11 5.18
C THR A 11 -9.06 -10.26 5.26
N ILE A 12 -8.73 -11.34 5.98
CA ILE A 12 -9.66 -12.46 6.22
C ILE A 12 -10.93 -11.96 6.91
N MET A 13 -10.82 -11.08 7.91
CA MET A 13 -12.00 -10.49 8.55
C MET A 13 -12.80 -9.58 7.62
N LEU A 14 -12.15 -8.80 6.76
CA LEU A 14 -12.85 -7.98 5.76
C LEU A 14 -13.64 -8.86 4.78
N CYS A 15 -13.01 -9.93 4.28
CA CYS A 15 -13.67 -10.91 3.42
C CYS A 15 -14.84 -11.59 4.14
N TYR A 16 -14.68 -11.95 5.42
CA TYR A 16 -15.72 -12.57 6.23
C TYR A 16 -16.92 -11.63 6.45
N SER A 17 -16.67 -10.38 6.81
CA SER A 17 -17.72 -9.38 7.07
C SER A 17 -18.49 -9.01 5.81
N GLY A 18 -17.83 -8.95 4.65
CA GLY A 18 -18.45 -8.63 3.36
C GLY A 18 -18.87 -9.82 2.49
N ARG A 19 -18.75 -11.06 2.98
CA ARG A 19 -18.82 -12.30 2.17
C ARG A 19 -20.03 -12.39 1.25
N HIS A 20 -21.22 -12.00 1.72
CA HIS A 20 -22.46 -12.07 0.95
C HIS A 20 -22.50 -11.06 -0.19
N TYR A 21 -22.00 -9.86 0.06
CA TYR A 21 -21.91 -8.81 -0.95
C TYR A 21 -20.83 -9.13 -1.98
N TYR A 22 -19.60 -9.45 -1.54
CA TYR A 22 -18.50 -9.77 -2.44
C TYR A 22 -18.77 -11.01 -3.28
N ALA A 23 -19.33 -12.07 -2.71
CA ALA A 23 -19.72 -13.26 -3.47
C ALA A 23 -20.81 -12.93 -4.49
N GLY A 24 -21.81 -12.11 -4.11
CA GLY A 24 -22.85 -11.63 -5.02
C GLY A 24 -22.29 -10.88 -6.23
N VAL A 25 -21.37 -9.95 -6.01
CA VAL A 25 -20.72 -9.17 -7.07
C VAL A 25 -19.81 -10.05 -7.93
N LEU A 26 -19.02 -10.95 -7.32
CA LEU A 26 -18.12 -11.85 -8.05
C LEU A 26 -18.89 -12.81 -8.96
N MET A 27 -19.97 -13.41 -8.47
CA MET A 27 -20.84 -14.28 -9.28
C MET A 27 -21.41 -13.53 -10.49
N ARG A 28 -21.88 -12.29 -10.30
CA ARG A 28 -22.37 -11.44 -11.40
C ARG A 28 -21.25 -11.04 -12.37
N ALA A 29 -20.06 -10.73 -11.85
CA ALA A 29 -18.89 -10.41 -12.67
C ALA A 29 -18.51 -11.57 -13.60
N LEU A 30 -18.60 -12.81 -13.11
CA LEU A 30 -18.36 -14.05 -13.84
C LEU A 30 -19.54 -14.50 -14.73
N GLY A 31 -20.66 -13.75 -14.74
CA GLY A 31 -21.79 -14.00 -15.64
C GLY A 31 -22.91 -14.86 -15.07
N PHE A 32 -22.87 -15.24 -13.80
CA PHE A 32 -23.97 -15.97 -13.16
C PHE A 32 -25.15 -15.02 -12.86
N LYS A 33 -26.34 -15.34 -13.39
CA LYS A 33 -27.57 -14.57 -13.16
C LYS A 33 -28.15 -14.90 -11.78
N ARG A 34 -28.22 -13.89 -10.89
CA ARG A 34 -29.00 -13.96 -9.64
C ARG A 34 -30.47 -13.70 -9.95
N LYS A 35 -31.39 -14.49 -9.40
CA LYS A 35 -32.84 -14.17 -9.40
C LYS A 35 -33.03 -12.85 -8.64
N ILE A 36 -33.38 -11.79 -9.36
CA ILE A 36 -33.70 -10.47 -8.80
C ILE A 36 -35.06 -10.59 -8.10
N LYS A 37 -35.16 -10.18 -6.82
CA LYS A 37 -36.45 -9.99 -6.15
C LYS A 37 -36.97 -8.61 -6.53
N ASP A 38 -38.26 -8.48 -6.80
CA ASP A 38 -38.90 -7.29 -7.40
C ASP A 38 -38.74 -5.95 -6.63
N GLY A 39 -38.15 -5.95 -5.43
CA GLY A 39 -37.87 -4.74 -4.63
C GLY A 39 -36.53 -4.03 -4.91
N ASP A 40 -35.67 -4.56 -5.79
CA ASP A 40 -34.26 -4.11 -5.94
C ASP A 40 -34.01 -3.16 -7.14
N LYS A 41 -35.06 -2.66 -7.81
CA LYS A 41 -34.92 -1.89 -9.07
C LYS A 41 -34.14 -0.57 -8.94
N GLY A 42 -34.09 0.03 -7.75
CA GLY A 42 -33.25 1.21 -7.47
C GLY A 42 -31.76 0.89 -7.28
N VAL A 43 -31.42 -0.38 -7.02
CA VAL A 43 -30.07 -0.88 -6.72
C VAL A 43 -29.35 -1.35 -8.00
N GLU A 44 -30.08 -1.54 -9.11
CA GLU A 44 -29.51 -2.00 -10.40
C GLU A 44 -28.42 -1.07 -10.96
N GLY A 45 -28.56 0.25 -10.77
CA GLY A 45 -27.59 1.23 -11.27
C GLY A 45 -26.23 1.15 -10.59
N ASP A 46 -26.21 1.05 -9.27
CA ASP A 46 -24.98 0.89 -8.48
C ASP A 46 -24.39 -0.52 -8.62
N ASP A 47 -25.24 -1.55 -8.70
CA ASP A 47 -24.82 -2.93 -8.92
C ASP A 47 -24.04 -3.10 -10.24
N ALA A 48 -24.46 -2.40 -11.31
CA ALA A 48 -23.76 -2.46 -12.59
C ALA A 48 -22.33 -1.88 -12.52
N VAL A 49 -22.13 -0.81 -11.76
CA VAL A 49 -20.82 -0.19 -11.58
C VAL A 49 -19.92 -1.09 -10.71
N SER A 50 -20.44 -1.68 -9.64
CA SER A 50 -19.71 -2.65 -8.82
C SER A 50 -19.28 -3.88 -9.61
N VAL A 51 -20.13 -4.38 -10.52
CA VAL A 51 -19.80 -5.50 -11.41
C VAL A 51 -18.71 -5.12 -12.42
N LEU A 52 -18.79 -3.93 -13.02
CA LEU A 52 -17.75 -3.44 -13.92
C LEU A 52 -16.41 -3.29 -13.18
N ALA A 53 -16.43 -2.70 -11.98
CA ALA A 53 -15.25 -2.54 -11.12
C ALA A 53 -14.61 -3.89 -10.78
N ALA A 54 -15.42 -4.91 -10.45
CA ALA A 54 -14.93 -6.26 -10.20
C ALA A 54 -14.29 -6.89 -11.46
N ARG A 55 -14.89 -6.72 -12.65
CA ARG A 55 -14.30 -7.19 -13.91
C ARG A 55 -12.98 -6.48 -14.23
N THR A 56 -12.91 -5.16 -14.06
CA THR A 56 -11.68 -4.40 -14.27
C THR A 56 -10.58 -4.82 -13.29
N LEU A 57 -10.94 -5.11 -12.03
CA LEU A 57 -9.99 -5.62 -11.03
C LEU A 57 -9.46 -7.00 -11.43
N LEU A 58 -10.33 -7.93 -11.83
CA LEU A 58 -9.92 -9.27 -12.25
C LEU A 58 -9.03 -9.24 -13.51
N LEU A 59 -9.41 -8.45 -14.52
CA LEU A 59 -8.62 -8.28 -15.73
C LEU A 59 -7.26 -7.63 -15.45
N SER A 60 -7.23 -6.60 -14.60
CA SER A 60 -5.98 -5.94 -14.19
C SER A 60 -5.10 -6.89 -13.37
N PHE A 61 -5.69 -7.71 -12.50
CA PHE A 61 -4.96 -8.71 -11.72
C PHE A 61 -4.34 -9.79 -12.62
N ILE A 62 -5.10 -10.32 -13.57
CA ILE A 62 -4.60 -11.31 -14.54
C ILE A 62 -3.50 -10.69 -15.42
N GLY A 63 -3.73 -9.49 -15.95
CA GLY A 63 -2.73 -8.77 -16.76
C GLY A 63 -1.45 -8.51 -15.97
N PHE A 64 -1.57 -8.12 -14.71
CA PHE A 64 -0.44 -7.90 -13.81
C PHE A 64 0.36 -9.20 -13.57
N VAL A 65 -0.32 -10.33 -13.30
CA VAL A 65 0.34 -11.63 -13.14
C VAL A 65 1.07 -12.07 -14.42
N ILE A 66 0.49 -11.81 -15.61
CA ILE A 66 1.12 -12.10 -16.89
C ILE A 66 2.38 -11.25 -17.07
N ILE A 67 2.32 -9.94 -16.78
CA ILE A 67 3.48 -9.04 -16.85
C ILE A 67 4.58 -9.51 -15.91
N LEU A 68 4.25 -9.81 -14.65
CA LEU A 68 5.21 -10.33 -13.68
C LEU A 68 5.85 -11.65 -14.14
N SER A 69 5.06 -12.54 -14.74
CA SER A 69 5.57 -13.80 -15.29
C SER A 69 6.49 -13.58 -16.50
N TRP A 70 6.17 -12.60 -17.34
CA TRP A 70 7.02 -12.18 -18.46
C TRP A 70 8.34 -11.55 -17.97
N MET A 71 8.32 -10.86 -16.83
CA MET A 71 9.50 -10.35 -16.12
C MET A 71 10.29 -11.45 -15.36
N CYS A 72 10.22 -12.70 -15.83
CA CYS A 72 10.93 -13.86 -15.28
C CYS A 72 10.54 -14.29 -13.85
N GLN A 73 9.42 -13.81 -13.30
CA GLN A 73 8.85 -14.44 -12.11
C GLN A 73 8.13 -15.74 -12.49
N SER A 74 8.20 -16.74 -11.62
CA SER A 74 7.34 -17.93 -11.74
C SER A 74 5.89 -17.50 -11.62
N TRP A 75 4.98 -18.04 -12.44
CA TRP A 75 3.55 -17.73 -12.37
C TRP A 75 2.96 -17.95 -10.97
N VAL A 76 3.44 -18.96 -10.24
CA VAL A 76 3.04 -19.24 -8.85
C VAL A 76 3.42 -18.07 -7.94
N ILE A 77 4.66 -17.60 -8.07
CA ILE A 77 5.20 -16.50 -7.25
C ILE A 77 4.54 -15.18 -7.64
N ALA A 78 4.30 -14.96 -8.93
CA ALA A 78 3.59 -13.80 -9.44
C ALA A 78 2.17 -13.71 -8.83
N ILE A 79 1.44 -14.82 -8.73
CA ILE A 79 0.12 -14.86 -8.07
C ILE A 79 0.24 -14.48 -6.59
N PHE A 80 1.12 -15.15 -5.83
CA PHE A 80 1.27 -14.86 -4.40
C PHE A 80 1.75 -13.43 -4.15
N TYR A 81 2.69 -12.93 -4.94
CA TYR A 81 3.18 -11.55 -4.87
C TYR A 81 2.05 -10.56 -5.13
N SER A 82 1.27 -10.78 -6.19
CA SER A 82 0.13 -9.93 -6.55
C SER A 82 -0.95 -9.92 -5.46
N LEU A 83 -1.27 -11.08 -4.89
CA LEU A 83 -2.22 -11.19 -3.78
C LEU A 83 -1.74 -10.42 -2.55
N LEU A 84 -0.47 -10.59 -2.17
CA LEU A 84 0.12 -9.85 -1.04
C LEU A 84 0.14 -8.34 -1.30
N LEU A 85 0.37 -7.90 -2.53
CA LEU A 85 0.35 -6.50 -2.90
C LEU A 85 -1.07 -5.91 -2.81
N VAL A 86 -2.09 -6.64 -3.28
CA VAL A 86 -3.50 -6.25 -3.11
C VAL A 86 -3.88 -6.17 -1.64
N ILE A 87 -3.47 -7.16 -0.83
CA ILE A 87 -3.67 -7.15 0.63
C ILE A 87 -3.02 -5.90 1.24
N LEU A 88 -1.79 -5.59 0.87
CA LEU A 88 -1.04 -4.44 1.37
C LEU A 88 -1.81 -3.14 1.12
N TYR A 89 -2.18 -2.85 -0.13
CA TYR A 89 -2.89 -1.61 -0.46
C TYR A 89 -4.31 -1.54 0.11
N LEU A 90 -5.03 -2.66 0.12
CA LEU A 90 -6.38 -2.73 0.66
C LEU A 90 -6.40 -2.44 2.15
N VAL A 91 -5.49 -3.05 2.91
CA VAL A 91 -5.41 -2.83 4.36
C VAL A 91 -4.93 -1.41 4.66
N ILE A 92 -3.94 -0.87 3.94
CA ILE A 92 -3.52 0.53 4.12
C ILE A 92 -4.67 1.49 3.85
N SER A 93 -5.40 1.30 2.75
CA SER A 93 -6.59 2.08 2.43
C SER A 93 -7.61 2.04 3.56
N ARG A 94 -7.84 0.87 4.17
CA ARG A 94 -8.71 0.72 5.34
C ARG A 94 -8.18 1.45 6.56
N ILE A 95 -6.90 1.36 6.87
CA ILE A 95 -6.32 2.08 8.01
C ILE A 95 -6.47 3.58 7.81
N VAL A 96 -6.17 4.11 6.62
CA VAL A 96 -6.33 5.54 6.31
C VAL A 96 -7.79 5.96 6.44
N CYS A 97 -8.73 5.18 5.90
CA CYS A 97 -10.16 5.48 5.98
C CYS A 97 -10.72 5.41 7.42
N GLU A 98 -10.23 4.48 8.25
CA GLU A 98 -10.71 4.31 9.64
C GLU A 98 -10.07 5.31 10.62
N SER A 99 -8.77 5.58 10.46
CA SER A 99 -8.00 6.40 11.40
C SER A 99 -7.87 7.86 10.97
N GLY A 100 -8.07 8.16 9.68
CA GLY A 100 -7.80 9.48 9.10
C GLY A 100 -6.32 9.86 9.07
N ILE A 101 -5.41 8.89 9.27
CA ILE A 101 -3.96 9.13 9.27
C ILE A 101 -3.45 8.96 7.83
N PRO A 102 -2.96 10.02 7.16
CA PRO A 102 -2.49 9.91 5.78
C PRO A 102 -1.10 9.27 5.68
N PHE A 103 -0.24 9.47 6.70
CA PHE A 103 1.14 9.01 6.67
C PHE A 103 1.30 7.66 7.38
N ILE A 104 1.23 6.57 6.63
CA ILE A 104 1.32 5.20 7.13
C ILE A 104 2.30 4.40 6.30
N GLN A 105 3.15 3.62 6.97
CA GLN A 105 4.01 2.61 6.35
C GLN A 105 3.75 1.27 7.01
N CYS A 106 3.67 0.21 6.21
CA CYS A 106 3.44 -1.15 6.72
C CYS A 106 4.75 -1.82 7.17
N ASN A 107 5.90 -1.35 6.67
CA ASN A 107 7.25 -1.83 6.99
C ASN A 107 7.30 -3.38 6.96
N TRP A 108 6.71 -3.89 5.88
CA TRP A 108 6.72 -5.26 5.42
C TRP A 108 6.42 -5.24 3.93
N GLU A 109 7.01 -6.18 3.21
CA GLU A 109 7.02 -6.13 1.75
C GLU A 109 6.74 -7.52 1.14
N PRO A 110 5.94 -7.62 0.06
CA PRO A 110 5.58 -8.90 -0.54
C PRO A 110 6.77 -9.79 -0.93
N GLY A 111 7.80 -9.23 -1.56
CA GLY A 111 8.98 -9.98 -2.00
C GLY A 111 9.73 -10.63 -0.84
N PRO A 112 10.27 -9.84 0.10
CA PRO A 112 10.97 -10.35 1.29
C PRO A 112 10.15 -11.32 2.15
N ILE A 113 8.82 -11.17 2.22
CA ILE A 113 7.98 -12.13 2.94
C ILE A 113 7.95 -13.48 2.25
N LEU A 114 7.81 -13.51 0.92
CA LEU A 114 7.84 -14.76 0.17
C LEU A 114 9.19 -15.46 0.35
N VAL A 115 10.30 -14.71 0.36
CA VAL A 115 11.64 -15.27 0.64
C VAL A 115 11.68 -15.91 2.02
N LYS A 116 11.13 -15.27 3.05
CA LYS A 116 11.17 -15.76 4.42
C LYS A 116 10.20 -16.92 4.70
N LEU A 117 9.04 -16.94 4.03
CA LEU A 117 8.02 -18.00 4.19
C LEU A 117 8.34 -19.25 3.34
N LEU A 118 8.78 -19.07 2.09
CA LEU A 118 9.06 -20.16 1.17
C LEU A 118 10.53 -20.59 1.21
N GLY A 119 11.45 -19.66 1.45
CA GLY A 119 12.88 -19.85 1.30
C GLY A 119 13.38 -19.44 -0.09
N PRO A 120 14.65 -19.01 -0.24
CA PRO A 120 15.23 -18.63 -1.53
C PRO A 120 15.16 -19.73 -2.60
N ALA A 121 15.43 -20.98 -2.23
CA ALA A 121 15.46 -22.12 -3.16
C ALA A 121 14.08 -22.45 -3.74
N ALA A 122 13.01 -22.29 -2.96
CA ALA A 122 11.65 -22.49 -3.44
C ALA A 122 11.17 -21.37 -4.38
N MET A 123 11.74 -20.17 -4.26
CA MET A 123 11.42 -19.10 -5.19
C MET A 123 12.09 -19.30 -6.56
N GLY A 124 13.32 -19.78 -6.56
CA GLY A 124 14.11 -19.92 -7.78
C GLY A 124 14.92 -18.65 -8.07
N PRO A 125 16.16 -18.78 -8.57
CA PRO A 125 17.08 -17.66 -8.86
C PRO A 125 16.45 -16.45 -9.53
N LYS A 126 15.86 -16.65 -10.71
CA LYS A 126 15.30 -15.55 -11.51
C LYS A 126 14.12 -14.90 -10.79
N ALA A 127 13.15 -15.71 -10.38
CA ALA A 127 11.94 -15.19 -9.76
C ALA A 127 12.22 -14.51 -8.41
N LEU A 128 13.20 -14.97 -7.65
CA LEU A 128 13.69 -14.30 -6.45
C LEU A 128 14.19 -12.89 -6.74
N THR A 129 15.15 -12.75 -7.66
CA THR A 129 15.75 -11.45 -8.01
C THR A 129 14.69 -10.48 -8.53
N PHE A 130 13.86 -10.91 -9.48
CA PHE A 130 12.82 -10.05 -10.04
C PHE A 130 11.72 -9.71 -9.02
N SER A 131 11.37 -10.61 -8.10
CA SER A 131 10.42 -10.29 -7.03
C SER A 131 10.95 -9.24 -6.05
N LEU A 132 12.25 -9.30 -5.72
CA LEU A 132 12.89 -8.32 -4.84
C LEU A 132 13.07 -6.97 -5.54
N TRP A 133 13.45 -6.98 -6.82
CA TRP A 133 13.55 -5.76 -7.63
C TRP A 133 12.18 -5.08 -7.80
N SER A 134 11.14 -5.83 -8.16
CA SER A 134 9.76 -5.31 -8.26
C SER A 134 9.25 -4.75 -6.94
N ASN A 135 9.82 -5.19 -5.81
CA ASN A 135 9.45 -4.70 -4.50
C ASN A 135 9.85 -3.24 -4.29
N GLY A 136 11.08 -2.88 -4.69
CA GLY A 136 11.57 -1.51 -4.63
C GLY A 136 10.73 -0.52 -5.43
N ILE A 137 10.03 -1.00 -6.46
CA ILE A 137 9.17 -0.17 -7.31
C ILE A 137 7.75 -0.07 -6.73
N LEU A 138 7.18 -1.20 -6.27
CA LEU A 138 5.75 -1.27 -5.98
C LEU A 138 5.41 -1.16 -4.50
N ALA A 139 6.28 -1.58 -3.60
CA ALA A 139 5.91 -1.80 -2.20
C ALA A 139 6.80 -1.10 -1.16
N GLN A 140 7.92 -0.49 -1.58
CA GLN A 140 8.87 0.13 -0.66
C GLN A 140 8.24 1.24 0.17
N ASP A 141 7.54 2.19 -0.47
CA ASP A 141 6.92 3.31 0.24
C ASP A 141 5.41 3.39 0.00
N PRO A 142 4.61 2.64 0.78
CA PRO A 142 3.19 2.48 0.49
C PRO A 142 2.34 3.68 0.94
N ARG A 143 2.94 4.70 1.58
CA ARG A 143 2.25 5.96 1.93
C ARG A 143 1.81 6.74 0.69
N GLU A 144 2.50 6.53 -0.43
CA GLU A 144 2.21 7.14 -1.73
C GLU A 144 1.22 6.31 -2.54
N SER A 145 0.65 5.26 -1.94
CA SER A 145 -0.29 4.39 -2.64
C SER A 145 -1.53 5.17 -3.10
N LEU A 146 -1.92 4.95 -4.36
CA LEU A 146 -3.05 5.65 -4.99
C LEU A 146 -4.41 5.26 -4.37
N MET A 147 -4.54 4.02 -3.87
CA MET A 147 -5.82 3.45 -3.45
C MET A 147 -6.50 4.21 -2.28
N PRO A 148 -5.81 4.58 -1.18
CA PRO A 148 -6.37 5.46 -0.14
C PRO A 148 -6.91 6.81 -0.68
N TYR A 149 -6.15 7.46 -1.57
CA TYR A 149 -6.57 8.74 -2.18
C TYR A 149 -7.81 8.57 -3.04
N VAL A 150 -7.87 7.50 -3.85
CA VAL A 150 -9.05 7.17 -4.66
C VAL A 150 -10.25 6.86 -3.79
N ALA A 151 -10.09 6.09 -2.71
CA ALA A 151 -11.19 5.78 -1.78
C ALA A 151 -11.80 7.07 -1.17
N THR A 152 -10.93 8.00 -0.76
CA THR A 152 -11.36 9.30 -0.21
C THR A 152 -12.02 10.17 -1.28
N GLY A 153 -11.47 10.18 -2.50
CA GLY A 153 -12.04 10.90 -3.64
C GLY A 153 -13.41 10.36 -4.08
N ILE A 154 -13.61 9.05 -4.02
CA ILE A 154 -14.92 8.42 -4.28
C ILE A 154 -15.93 8.89 -3.24
N LYS A 155 -15.57 8.87 -1.94
CA LYS A 155 -16.47 9.35 -0.88
C LYS A 155 -16.86 10.82 -1.09
N LEU A 156 -15.90 11.68 -1.44
CA LEU A 156 -16.17 13.08 -1.76
C LEU A 156 -17.10 13.22 -2.97
N SER A 157 -16.93 12.36 -3.98
CA SER A 157 -17.75 12.37 -5.18
C SER A 157 -19.21 11.97 -4.89
N GLU A 158 -19.44 11.04 -3.96
CA GLU A 158 -20.78 10.69 -3.48
C GLU A 158 -21.46 11.88 -2.80
N ASP A 159 -20.73 12.59 -1.95
CA ASP A 159 -21.27 13.74 -1.20
C ASP A 159 -21.70 14.90 -2.13
N VAL A 160 -21.07 15.00 -3.31
CA VAL A 160 -21.37 16.00 -4.35
C VAL A 160 -22.24 15.43 -5.49
N ASN A 161 -22.71 14.18 -5.39
CA ASN A 161 -23.51 13.47 -6.40
C ASN A 161 -22.86 13.38 -7.80
N ILE A 162 -21.54 13.22 -7.86
CA ILE A 162 -20.81 12.99 -9.12
C ILE A 162 -20.86 11.50 -9.47
N LYS A 163 -21.21 11.19 -10.73
CA LYS A 163 -21.27 9.81 -11.21
C LYS A 163 -19.89 9.14 -11.17
N LEU A 164 -19.81 7.97 -10.52
CA LEU A 164 -18.57 7.18 -10.34
C LEU A 164 -17.88 6.83 -11.68
N ARG A 165 -18.64 6.59 -12.75
CA ARG A 165 -18.08 6.33 -14.10
C ARG A 165 -17.28 7.51 -14.63
N ARG A 166 -17.70 8.76 -14.39
CA ARG A 166 -16.96 9.95 -14.80
C ARG A 166 -15.68 10.09 -13.97
N MET A 167 -15.79 9.89 -12.65
CA MET A 167 -14.63 9.86 -11.75
C MET A 167 -13.57 8.87 -12.21
N PHE A 168 -13.97 7.66 -12.60
CA PHE A 168 -13.06 6.63 -13.11
C PHE A 168 -12.21 7.13 -14.30
N PHE A 169 -12.84 7.67 -15.34
CA PHE A 169 -12.10 8.15 -16.52
C PHE A 169 -11.20 9.35 -16.20
N VAL A 170 -11.62 10.24 -15.31
CA VAL A 170 -10.81 11.39 -14.88
C VAL A 170 -9.57 10.91 -14.11
N ILE A 171 -9.74 9.99 -13.15
CA ILE A 171 -8.63 9.42 -12.38
C ILE A 171 -7.67 8.68 -13.31
N VAL A 172 -8.17 7.84 -14.21
CA VAL A 172 -7.32 7.11 -15.18
C VAL A 172 -6.55 8.07 -16.07
N ALA A 173 -7.21 9.10 -16.62
CA ALA A 173 -6.53 10.10 -17.44
C ALA A 173 -5.46 10.86 -16.65
N ALA A 174 -5.75 11.24 -15.40
CA ALA A 174 -4.79 11.90 -14.52
C ALA A 174 -3.59 11.02 -14.21
N VAL A 175 -3.80 9.72 -13.93
CA VAL A 175 -2.71 8.76 -13.67
C VAL A 175 -1.85 8.58 -14.93
N VAL A 176 -2.45 8.41 -16.11
CA VAL A 176 -1.69 8.25 -17.37
C VAL A 176 -0.87 9.50 -17.68
N LEU A 177 -1.46 10.69 -17.51
CA LEU A 177 -0.76 11.96 -17.69
C LEU A 177 0.40 12.08 -16.70
N ALA A 178 0.15 11.83 -15.41
CA ALA A 178 1.16 11.91 -14.36
C ALA A 178 2.31 10.92 -14.63
N MET A 179 2.02 9.68 -15.00
CA MET A 179 3.04 8.68 -15.35
C MET A 179 3.86 9.10 -16.57
N THR A 180 3.21 9.66 -17.60
CA THR A 180 3.90 10.10 -18.83
C THR A 180 4.85 11.26 -18.53
N VAL A 181 4.35 12.28 -17.81
CA VAL A 181 5.16 13.44 -17.41
C VAL A 181 6.30 13.00 -16.50
N ALA A 182 6.02 12.18 -15.47
CA ALA A 182 7.03 11.68 -14.55
C ALA A 182 8.10 10.83 -15.25
N PHE A 183 7.72 9.96 -16.19
CA PHE A 183 8.67 9.16 -16.96
C PHE A 183 9.60 10.06 -17.80
N LEU A 184 9.04 11.01 -18.55
CA LEU A 184 9.83 11.91 -19.40
C LEU A 184 10.72 12.83 -18.57
N SER A 185 10.19 13.45 -17.51
CA SER A 185 10.93 14.37 -16.66
C SER A 185 12.03 13.67 -15.86
N SER A 186 11.74 12.50 -15.28
CA SER A 186 12.73 11.73 -14.52
C SER A 186 13.85 11.23 -15.44
N THR A 187 13.50 10.73 -16.62
CA THR A 187 14.49 10.28 -17.62
C THR A 187 15.37 11.43 -18.06
N TYR A 188 14.78 12.57 -18.47
CA TYR A 188 15.53 13.77 -18.84
C TYR A 188 16.47 14.23 -17.72
N SER A 189 15.98 14.20 -16.47
CA SER A 189 16.77 14.63 -15.32
C SER A 189 17.93 13.68 -15.03
N LEU A 190 17.72 12.37 -15.11
CA LEU A 190 18.76 11.35 -14.91
C LEU A 190 19.85 11.37 -15.99
N TYR A 191 19.51 11.74 -17.23
CA TYR A 191 20.48 11.82 -18.33
C TYR A 191 21.28 13.13 -18.32
N ASN A 192 20.65 14.26 -18.00
CA ASN A 192 21.29 15.58 -18.08
C ASN A 192 21.87 16.06 -16.75
N TYR A 193 21.34 15.58 -15.63
CA TYR A 193 21.79 15.94 -14.28
C TYR A 193 22.25 14.69 -13.53
N LYS A 194 22.97 14.91 -12.43
CA LYS A 194 23.36 13.80 -11.55
C LYS A 194 22.11 13.18 -10.91
N SER A 195 22.24 11.92 -10.51
CA SER A 195 21.21 11.21 -9.73
C SER A 195 20.73 12.07 -8.56
N THR A 196 19.45 11.92 -8.20
CA THR A 196 18.79 12.75 -7.20
C THR A 196 19.62 12.82 -5.91
N THR A 197 19.61 13.98 -5.25
CA THR A 197 20.32 14.19 -3.98
C THR A 197 19.77 13.36 -2.81
N ASP A 198 18.63 12.71 -3.01
CA ASP A 198 18.09 11.75 -2.05
C ASP A 198 18.76 10.39 -2.24
N SER A 199 19.78 10.14 -1.40
CA SER A 199 20.48 8.85 -1.38
C SER A 199 19.55 7.68 -1.07
N TRP A 200 18.44 7.87 -0.34
CA TRP A 200 17.51 6.79 0.01
C TRP A 200 16.80 6.24 -1.22
N ALA A 201 16.19 7.13 -2.01
CA ALA A 201 15.56 6.77 -3.28
C ALA A 201 16.58 6.35 -4.34
N ALA A 202 17.70 7.07 -4.46
CA ALA A 202 18.66 6.86 -5.55
C ALA A 202 19.58 5.64 -5.37
N LEU A 203 20.02 5.34 -4.15
CA LEU A 203 21.07 4.37 -3.88
C LEU A 203 20.60 3.24 -2.96
N TYR A 204 20.12 3.58 -1.77
CA TYR A 204 19.84 2.58 -0.73
C TYR A 204 18.72 1.62 -1.13
N THR A 205 17.61 2.14 -1.65
CA THR A 205 16.45 1.32 -1.98
C THR A 205 16.78 0.29 -3.06
N PRO A 206 17.35 0.65 -4.24
CA PRO A 206 17.74 -0.34 -5.24
C PRO A 206 18.81 -1.32 -4.74
N GLN A 207 19.84 -0.84 -4.02
CA GLN A 207 20.93 -1.67 -3.52
C GLN A 207 20.44 -2.69 -2.49
N MET A 208 19.58 -2.29 -1.56
CA MET A 208 19.08 -3.16 -0.48
C MET A 208 18.48 -4.47 -1.00
N TYR A 209 17.70 -4.40 -2.08
CA TYR A 209 17.05 -5.57 -2.68
C TYR A 209 18.00 -6.43 -3.48
N LEU A 210 18.92 -5.81 -4.22
CA LEU A 210 19.94 -6.53 -4.98
C LEU A 210 20.93 -7.23 -4.02
N ASP A 211 21.34 -6.58 -2.94
CA ASP A 211 22.16 -7.17 -1.89
C ASP A 211 21.42 -8.29 -1.15
N GLN A 212 20.11 -8.16 -0.95
CA GLN A 212 19.31 -9.26 -0.42
C GLN A 212 19.25 -10.45 -1.38
N ALA A 213 19.10 -10.22 -2.68
CA ALA A 213 19.16 -11.26 -3.70
C ALA A 213 20.55 -11.92 -3.72
N ALA A 214 21.62 -11.14 -3.71
CA ALA A 214 23.01 -11.62 -3.68
C ALA A 214 23.29 -12.50 -2.45
N ARG A 215 22.89 -12.05 -1.25
CA ARG A 215 23.00 -12.84 -0.02
C ARG A 215 22.23 -14.17 -0.11
N SER A 216 21.05 -14.13 -0.73
CA SER A 216 20.24 -15.33 -0.93
C SER A 216 20.88 -16.31 -1.92
N PHE A 217 21.58 -15.80 -2.95
CA PHE A 217 22.39 -16.62 -3.86
C PHE A 217 23.55 -17.30 -3.15
N SER A 218 24.35 -16.54 -2.40
CA SER A 218 25.46 -17.09 -1.63
C SER A 218 24.99 -18.14 -0.63
N PHE A 219 23.82 -17.94 -0.01
CA PHE A 219 23.20 -18.94 0.86
C PHE A 219 22.82 -20.23 0.11
N MET A 220 22.14 -20.11 -1.04
CA MET A 220 21.77 -21.29 -1.85
C MET A 220 22.99 -22.06 -2.37
N GLU A 221 24.06 -21.35 -2.72
CA GLU A 221 25.33 -21.95 -3.14
C GLU A 221 26.01 -22.70 -2.00
N ALA A 222 26.06 -22.10 -0.81
CA ALA A 222 26.63 -22.74 0.39
C ALA A 222 25.88 -24.02 0.80
N VAL A 223 24.57 -24.09 0.56
CA VAL A 223 23.75 -25.29 0.84
C VAL A 223 23.75 -26.29 -0.33
N GLY A 224 24.29 -25.91 -1.50
CA GLY A 224 24.32 -26.76 -2.69
C GLY A 224 22.99 -26.86 -3.44
N GLU A 225 22.03 -25.99 -3.16
CA GLU A 225 20.67 -26.02 -3.71
C GLU A 225 20.48 -25.10 -4.94
N LEU A 226 21.48 -24.32 -5.31
CA LEU A 226 21.35 -23.34 -6.39
C LEU A 226 21.01 -24.01 -7.74
N LYS A 227 21.70 -25.11 -8.08
CA LYS A 227 21.49 -25.85 -9.32
C LYS A 227 20.13 -26.55 -9.34
N THR A 228 19.77 -27.22 -8.24
CA THR A 228 18.49 -27.91 -8.11
C THR A 228 17.31 -26.94 -8.18
N SER A 229 17.44 -25.75 -7.58
CA SER A 229 16.45 -24.68 -7.65
C SER A 229 16.33 -24.08 -9.06
N ALA A 230 17.45 -23.89 -9.77
CA ALA A 230 17.47 -23.35 -11.12
C ALA A 230 16.74 -24.27 -12.11
N GLU A 231 16.98 -25.58 -12.04
CA GLU A 231 16.47 -26.59 -12.97
C GLU A 231 15.05 -27.06 -12.64
N ALA A 232 14.61 -26.94 -11.39
CA ALA A 232 13.27 -27.36 -10.99
C ALA A 232 12.15 -26.55 -11.66
N SER A 233 11.06 -27.23 -11.98
CA SER A 233 9.83 -26.59 -12.49
C SER A 233 9.18 -25.70 -11.41
N PRO A 234 8.36 -24.69 -11.80
CA PRO A 234 7.65 -23.82 -10.86
C PRO A 234 6.92 -24.53 -9.71
N LEU A 235 6.28 -25.66 -10.01
CA LEU A 235 5.58 -26.50 -9.02
C LEU A 235 6.53 -27.43 -8.27
N GLY A 236 7.58 -27.93 -8.94
CA GLY A 236 8.62 -28.75 -8.31
C GLY A 236 9.39 -28.00 -7.22
N ARG A 237 9.59 -26.69 -7.40
CA ARG A 237 10.24 -25.82 -6.41
C ARG A 237 9.49 -25.72 -5.09
N LEU A 238 8.18 -26.00 -5.05
CA LEU A 238 7.41 -26.03 -3.79
C LEU A 238 7.90 -27.14 -2.84
N LYS A 239 8.58 -28.17 -3.35
CA LYS A 239 9.22 -29.19 -2.51
C LYS A 239 10.47 -28.68 -1.80
N LEU A 240 11.08 -27.61 -2.29
CA LEU A 240 12.25 -26.97 -1.70
C LEU A 240 11.87 -25.91 -0.66
N ILE A 241 10.61 -25.91 -0.19
CA ILE A 241 10.16 -24.95 0.81
C ILE A 241 10.89 -25.22 2.12
N ARG A 242 11.67 -24.22 2.55
CA ARG A 242 12.35 -24.22 3.83
C ARG A 242 12.00 -22.93 4.56
N SER A 243 10.84 -22.96 5.22
CA SER A 243 10.39 -21.82 6.01
C SER A 243 11.26 -21.64 7.26
N ALA A 244 11.63 -20.40 7.58
CA ALA A 244 12.32 -20.11 8.83
C ALA A 244 11.32 -20.26 9.99
N PRO A 245 11.52 -21.19 10.94
CA PRO A 245 10.50 -21.53 11.93
C PRO A 245 10.13 -20.34 12.83
N MET A 246 11.08 -19.46 13.11
CA MET A 246 10.83 -18.25 13.89
C MET A 246 9.96 -17.23 13.14
N GLU A 247 10.29 -16.95 11.87
CA GLU A 247 9.61 -15.94 11.06
C GLU A 247 8.16 -16.36 10.76
N THR A 248 7.95 -17.64 10.47
CA THR A 248 6.62 -18.24 10.28
C THR A 248 5.78 -18.14 11.57
N ARG A 249 6.37 -18.39 12.75
CA ARG A 249 5.67 -18.23 14.04
C ARG A 249 5.22 -16.78 14.26
N TYR A 250 6.09 -15.80 13.99
CA TYR A 250 5.71 -14.39 14.12
C TYR A 250 4.61 -13.99 13.14
N PHE A 251 4.66 -14.49 11.91
CA PHE A 251 3.59 -14.29 10.93
C PHE A 251 2.24 -14.79 11.47
N PHE A 252 2.16 -16.04 11.92
CA PHE A 252 0.91 -16.57 12.49
C PHE A 252 0.48 -15.86 13.77
N TYR A 253 1.43 -15.46 14.63
CA TYR A 253 1.13 -14.67 15.82
C TYR A 253 0.40 -13.38 15.47
N GLY A 254 0.91 -12.61 14.49
CA GLY A 254 0.25 -11.37 14.07
C GLY A 254 -1.12 -11.59 13.45
N ALA A 255 -1.29 -12.64 12.63
CA ALA A 255 -2.57 -13.00 12.05
C ALA A 255 -3.59 -13.36 13.14
N ILE A 256 -3.22 -14.25 14.07
CA ILE A 256 -4.09 -14.69 15.15
C ILE A 256 -4.42 -13.54 16.10
N ALA A 257 -3.45 -12.68 16.44
CA ALA A 257 -3.67 -11.54 17.33
C ALA A 257 -4.72 -10.57 16.76
N VAL A 258 -4.61 -10.20 15.47
CA VAL A 258 -5.61 -9.34 14.82
C VAL A 258 -6.98 -10.02 14.76
N LEU A 259 -7.03 -11.29 14.37
CA LEU A 259 -8.29 -12.04 14.33
C LEU A 259 -8.97 -12.08 15.70
N ALA A 260 -8.22 -12.46 16.73
CA ALA A 260 -8.71 -12.54 18.10
C ALA A 260 -9.26 -11.19 18.58
N PHE A 261 -8.53 -10.10 18.39
CA PHE A 261 -8.95 -8.77 18.83
C PHE A 261 -10.14 -8.25 18.03
N THR A 262 -10.21 -8.57 16.74
CA THR A 262 -11.36 -8.20 15.91
C THR A 262 -12.62 -8.94 16.36
N ILE A 263 -12.52 -10.25 16.64
CA ILE A 263 -13.62 -11.07 17.16
C ILE A 263 -14.04 -10.62 18.56
N LEU A 264 -13.08 -10.35 19.45
CA LEU A 264 -13.35 -9.84 20.80
C LEU A 264 -14.10 -8.52 20.74
N ARG A 265 -13.76 -7.63 19.81
CA ARG A 265 -14.48 -6.37 19.64
C ARG A 265 -15.87 -6.53 19.04
N TYR A 266 -16.07 -7.52 18.16
CA TYR A 266 -17.42 -7.88 17.70
C TYR A 266 -18.29 -8.43 18.83
N ARG A 267 -17.71 -9.17 19.79
CA ARG A 267 -18.43 -9.74 20.93
C ARG A 267 -18.61 -8.75 22.09
N PHE A 268 -17.62 -7.90 22.33
CA PHE A 268 -17.56 -6.96 23.45
C PHE A 268 -17.41 -5.53 22.91
N SER A 269 -18.52 -4.80 22.83
CA SER A 269 -18.56 -3.41 22.31
C SER A 269 -17.62 -2.44 23.05
N LYS A 270 -17.38 -2.66 24.35
CA LYS A 270 -16.49 -1.83 25.19
C LYS A 270 -15.03 -2.28 25.20
N PHE A 271 -14.62 -3.24 24.35
CA PHE A 271 -13.24 -3.70 24.34
C PHE A 271 -12.29 -2.56 23.92
N PRO A 272 -11.28 -2.20 24.74
CA PRO A 272 -10.53 -0.95 24.55
C PRO A 272 -9.46 -1.04 23.46
N LEU A 273 -9.00 -2.24 23.09
CA LEU A 273 -7.87 -2.41 22.19
C LEU A 273 -8.34 -2.58 20.74
N HIS A 274 -7.92 -1.67 19.88
CA HIS A 274 -8.24 -1.69 18.45
C HIS A 274 -7.29 -2.61 17.69
N PRO A 275 -7.78 -3.47 16.77
CA PRO A 275 -6.92 -4.30 15.90
C PRO A 275 -5.90 -3.51 15.06
N LEU A 276 -6.12 -2.20 14.87
CA LEU A 276 -5.22 -1.29 14.14
C LEU A 276 -3.85 -1.18 14.81
N LEU A 277 -3.78 -1.45 16.13
CA LEU A 277 -2.53 -1.44 16.89
C LEU A 277 -1.49 -2.37 16.25
N PHE A 278 -1.90 -3.58 15.85
CA PHE A 278 -1.01 -4.58 15.25
C PHE A 278 -0.60 -4.24 13.81
N LEU A 279 -1.27 -3.27 13.19
CA LEU A 279 -1.04 -2.87 11.80
C LEU A 279 -0.15 -1.63 11.70
N ALA A 280 -0.28 -0.67 12.63
CA ALA A 280 0.32 0.66 12.52
C ALA A 280 1.48 0.95 13.49
N VAL A 281 1.54 0.27 14.64
CA VAL A 281 2.54 0.56 15.69
C VAL A 281 3.93 0.03 15.29
N GLY A 282 4.97 0.78 15.66
CA GLY A 282 6.38 0.38 15.43
C GLY A 282 6.86 0.63 14.00
N THR A 283 6.28 1.62 13.34
CA THR A 283 6.62 2.07 11.98
C THR A 283 7.33 3.43 12.05
N TYR A 284 8.14 3.76 11.04
CA TYR A 284 8.83 5.06 10.99
C TYR A 284 7.87 6.27 11.15
N PRO A 285 6.71 6.30 10.47
CA PRO A 285 5.73 7.37 10.67
C PRO A 285 5.24 7.42 12.11
N SER A 286 4.95 6.26 12.73
CA SER A 286 4.47 6.23 14.11
C SER A 286 5.51 6.78 15.09
N SER A 287 6.82 6.53 14.88
CA SER A 287 7.87 7.08 15.73
C SER A 287 8.09 8.58 15.54
N GLY A 288 7.87 9.12 14.34
CA GLY A 288 8.02 10.56 14.07
C GLY A 288 6.81 11.40 14.48
N THR A 289 5.61 10.83 14.45
CA THR A 289 4.35 11.61 14.55
C THR A 289 3.58 11.41 15.86
N TRP A 290 3.97 10.47 16.72
CA TRP A 290 3.19 10.15 17.93
C TRP A 290 2.98 11.36 18.86
N CYS A 291 3.99 12.23 19.05
CA CYS A 291 3.84 13.44 19.84
C CYS A 291 2.79 14.38 19.24
N SER A 292 2.85 14.62 17.92
CA SER A 292 1.91 15.47 17.21
C SER A 292 0.48 14.94 17.31
N PHE A 293 0.30 13.61 17.24
CA PHE A 293 -0.99 12.97 17.47
C PHE A 293 -1.51 13.20 18.88
N LEU A 294 -0.66 13.06 19.91
CA LEU A 294 -1.05 13.32 21.28
C LEU A 294 -1.43 14.79 21.50
N ILE A 295 -0.64 15.72 20.97
CA ILE A 295 -0.93 17.16 21.06
C ILE A 295 -2.25 17.47 20.36
N GLY A 296 -2.45 16.99 19.14
CA GLY A 296 -3.70 17.19 18.38
C GLY A 296 -4.91 16.58 19.10
N TRP A 297 -4.75 15.38 19.68
CA TRP A 297 -5.78 14.75 20.49
C TRP A 297 -6.08 15.56 21.75
N SER A 298 -5.07 16.02 22.49
CA SER A 298 -5.24 16.85 23.68
C SER A 298 -5.94 18.17 23.36
N ILE A 299 -5.52 18.88 22.31
CA ILE A 299 -6.18 20.11 21.87
C ILE A 299 -7.64 19.83 21.51
N LYS A 300 -7.91 18.77 20.73
CA LYS A 300 -9.28 18.39 20.38
C LYS A 300 -10.13 18.09 21.61
N GLN A 301 -9.60 17.32 22.56
CA GLN A 301 -10.31 17.00 23.81
C GLN A 301 -10.60 18.26 24.62
N LEU A 302 -9.65 19.18 24.75
CA LEU A 302 -9.85 20.46 25.44
C LEU A 302 -10.92 21.31 24.74
N VAL A 303 -10.84 21.47 23.42
CA VAL A 303 -11.81 22.26 22.65
C VAL A 303 -13.22 21.67 22.75
N VAL A 304 -13.37 20.36 22.62
CA VAL A 304 -14.68 19.70 22.69
C VAL A 304 -15.22 19.72 24.13
N ARG A 305 -14.37 19.53 25.15
CA ARG A 305 -14.78 19.50 26.55
C ARG A 305 -15.18 20.87 27.10
N PHE A 306 -14.45 21.93 26.75
CA PHE A 306 -14.67 23.27 27.28
C PHE A 306 -15.49 24.18 26.35
N GLY A 307 -15.36 24.03 25.03
CA GLY A 307 -16.05 24.86 24.03
C GLY A 307 -17.25 24.19 23.37
N GLY A 308 -17.43 22.89 23.52
CA GLY A 308 -18.49 22.13 22.85
C GLY A 308 -18.32 22.03 21.32
N GLY A 309 -19.29 21.39 20.66
CA GLY A 309 -19.23 21.12 19.21
C GLY A 309 -19.27 22.38 18.33
N GLY A 310 -19.89 23.46 18.80
CA GLY A 310 -19.96 24.74 18.07
C GLY A 310 -18.60 25.41 17.92
N VAL A 311 -17.83 25.49 19.02
CA VAL A 311 -16.46 26.04 19.00
C VAL A 311 -15.54 25.16 18.16
N TYR A 312 -15.67 23.84 18.27
CA TYR A 312 -14.92 22.90 17.42
C TYR A 312 -15.13 23.19 15.92
N ASN A 313 -16.38 23.39 15.48
CA ASN A 313 -16.66 23.71 14.08
C ASN A 313 -16.09 25.08 13.66
N LYS A 314 -16.12 26.09 14.55
CA LYS A 314 -15.51 27.40 14.28
C LYS A 314 -13.98 27.37 14.24
N MET A 315 -13.34 26.41 14.92
CA MET A 315 -11.89 26.26 14.91
C MET A 315 -11.37 25.44 13.72
N LYS A 316 -12.21 24.69 12.99
CA LYS A 316 -11.78 23.91 11.82
C LYS A 316 -10.95 24.73 10.81
N PRO A 317 -11.33 25.96 10.42
CA PRO A 317 -10.55 26.77 9.48
C PRO A 317 -9.13 27.07 9.96
N LEU A 318 -8.91 27.20 11.27
CA LEU A 318 -7.57 27.42 11.84
C LEU A 318 -6.66 26.21 11.57
N PHE A 319 -7.13 24.99 11.85
CA PHE A 319 -6.35 23.78 11.61
C PHE A 319 -6.09 23.54 10.12
N VAL A 320 -7.08 23.80 9.28
CA VAL A 320 -6.90 23.78 7.82
C VAL A 320 -5.89 24.84 7.38
N GLY A 321 -5.90 26.02 8.00
CA GLY A 321 -4.94 27.09 7.75
C GLY A 321 -3.51 26.71 8.15
N ILE A 322 -3.31 25.98 9.24
CA ILE A 322 -1.99 25.48 9.64
C ILE A 322 -1.44 24.50 8.58
N ILE A 323 -2.27 23.56 8.12
CA ILE A 323 -1.90 22.61 7.06
C ILE A 323 -1.59 23.34 5.75
N ALA A 324 -2.45 24.30 5.37
CA ALA A 324 -2.24 25.12 4.18
C ALA A 324 -0.95 25.96 4.29
N GLY A 325 -0.63 26.48 5.47
CA GLY A 325 0.60 27.22 5.74
C GLY A 325 1.85 26.37 5.52
N GLU A 326 1.85 25.13 6.00
CA GLU A 326 2.94 24.18 5.75
C GLU A 326 3.12 23.89 4.24
N LEU A 327 2.02 23.65 3.53
CA LEU A 327 2.04 23.44 2.07
C LEU A 327 2.55 24.67 1.30
N VAL A 328 2.18 25.88 1.73
CA VAL A 328 2.68 27.13 1.16
C VAL A 328 4.18 27.26 1.38
N MET A 329 4.68 26.94 2.57
CA MET A 329 6.13 26.96 2.86
C MET A 329 6.90 26.00 1.98
N VAL A 330 6.39 24.79 1.75
CA VAL A 330 6.98 23.83 0.80
C VAL A 330 7.00 24.40 -0.62
N GLY A 331 5.90 25.02 -1.04
CA GLY A 331 5.84 25.72 -2.33
C GLY A 331 6.90 26.82 -2.46
N ILE A 332 7.06 27.66 -1.42
CA ILE A 332 8.06 28.73 -1.39
C ILE A 332 9.48 28.16 -1.53
N THR A 333 9.83 27.10 -0.79
CA THR A 333 11.17 26.50 -0.90
C THR A 333 11.44 25.93 -2.28
N LEU A 334 10.45 25.29 -2.91
CA LEU A 334 10.59 24.79 -4.29
C LEU A 334 10.81 25.93 -5.30
N PHE A 335 10.10 27.05 -5.16
CA PHE A 335 10.31 28.22 -5.99
C PHE A 335 11.70 28.84 -5.76
N MET A 336 12.15 28.93 -4.52
CA MET A 336 13.50 29.42 -4.20
C MET A 336 14.57 28.55 -4.85
N ASP A 337 14.44 27.23 -4.77
CA ASP A 337 15.37 26.29 -5.41
C ASP A 337 15.38 26.43 -6.94
N PHE A 338 14.19 26.59 -7.55
CA PHE A 338 14.06 26.81 -8.99
C PHE A 338 14.72 28.12 -9.43
N PHE A 339 14.46 29.23 -8.74
CA PHE A 339 15.07 30.53 -9.06
C PHE A 339 16.57 30.53 -8.83
N TYR A 340 17.04 29.87 -7.77
CA TYR A 340 18.47 29.72 -7.52
C TYR A 340 19.16 28.96 -8.65
N PHE A 341 18.57 27.83 -9.07
CA PHE A 341 19.08 27.06 -10.19
C PHE A 341 19.07 27.87 -11.49
N PHE A 342 18.01 28.64 -11.74
CA PHE A 342 17.91 29.49 -12.93
C PHE A 342 18.97 30.60 -12.98
N MET A 343 19.31 31.21 -11.83
CA MET A 343 20.30 32.28 -11.76
C MET A 343 21.75 31.78 -11.77
N TYR A 344 22.04 30.72 -11.03
CA TYR A 344 23.42 30.27 -10.78
C TYR A 344 23.81 29.00 -11.54
N ASN A 345 22.85 28.33 -12.19
CA ASN A 345 23.02 27.03 -12.85
C ASN A 345 23.63 25.95 -11.93
N THR A 346 23.44 26.11 -10.63
CA THR A 346 23.89 25.19 -9.58
C THR A 346 22.73 24.91 -8.63
N PRO A 347 22.63 23.71 -8.05
CA PRO A 347 21.62 23.41 -7.04
C PRO A 347 21.82 24.28 -5.80
N ALA A 348 20.72 24.62 -5.11
CA ALA A 348 20.77 25.39 -3.88
C ALA A 348 21.65 24.70 -2.81
N PRO A 349 22.54 25.45 -2.14
CA PRO A 349 23.44 24.86 -1.13
C PRO A 349 22.71 24.46 0.16
N ILE A 350 21.57 25.09 0.45
CA ILE A 350 20.76 24.82 1.64
C ILE A 350 19.60 23.92 1.24
N LYS A 351 19.49 22.76 1.90
CA LYS A 351 18.39 21.82 1.70
C LYS A 351 17.32 22.06 2.77
N TYR A 352 16.10 22.32 2.33
CA TYR A 352 14.94 22.48 3.22
C TYR A 352 14.17 21.16 3.30
N ASN A 353 14.44 20.36 4.34
CA ASN A 353 13.61 19.19 4.65
C ASN A 353 12.39 19.61 5.47
N LEU A 354 11.39 20.17 4.80
CA LEU A 354 10.16 20.64 5.44
C LEU A 354 9.17 19.52 5.75
N MET A 355 9.07 18.51 4.87
CA MET A 355 8.19 17.36 5.07
C MET A 355 9.00 16.12 5.43
N PRO A 356 8.50 15.25 6.33
CA PRO A 356 9.13 13.97 6.62
C PRO A 356 8.91 13.05 5.41
N GLY A 357 9.88 12.99 4.51
CA GLY A 357 9.84 12.09 3.37
C GLY A 357 11.08 12.13 2.52
#